data_AF-A0A829YD21-F1
#
_entry.id   AF-A0A829YD21-F1
#
_cell.length_a   1.000
_cell.length_b   1.000
_cell.length_c   1.000
_cell.angle_alpha   90.00
_cell.angle_beta   90.00
_cell.angle_gamma   90.00
#
_symmetry.space_group_name_H-M   'P 1'
#
loop_
_entity.id
_entity.type
_entity.pdbx_description
1 polymer ?
#
loop_
_entity_poly.entity_id
_entity_poly.type
_entity_poly.pdbx_seq_one_letter_code
_entity_poly.pdbx_strand_id
1 'polypeptide(L)'
;MATTPLLWTGGWDSTFRLLTLLLREQHEVQPYYILDSLHYRPAVPAEREAMRLIRQALLKHWPEAAVRLADTIECQLADIEADTETQRYYERCLAIGFIGGQYEWLARYCRQHGIEGMELSIHRDDKARELLVELIGPDRYQLDARFAGDCRYELFKTFRFPLFDMTKRQMQAEARAGGFDEVMKLTWFCHRPRRGQPCGTCNPCIYTIEEGLGERVPPSGRLRYHLRIVPRIRHWLARHPDLYMRVRALYRRLRHPSVAPPRAPAT
;
A
#
# COMPACT_ATOMS: atom_id res chain seq x y z
N MET A 1 -13.64 8.69 23.52
CA MET A 1 -12.58 9.08 22.55
C MET A 1 -13.05 8.62 21.18
N ALA A 2 -12.78 9.35 20.11
CA ALA A 2 -13.19 8.92 18.77
C ALA A 2 -12.36 7.71 18.34
N THR A 3 -13.01 6.66 17.85
CA THR A 3 -12.34 5.47 17.29
C THR A 3 -11.55 5.86 16.05
N THR A 4 -10.29 5.45 15.95
CA THR A 4 -9.41 5.77 14.81
C THR A 4 -9.69 4.82 13.65
N PRO A 5 -10.15 5.30 12.48
CA PRO A 5 -10.29 4.48 11.28
C PRO A 5 -8.90 4.19 10.68
N LEU A 6 -8.55 2.91 10.53
CA LEU A 6 -7.23 2.49 10.05
C LEU A 6 -7.34 1.52 8.87
N LEU A 7 -6.65 1.80 7.77
CA LEU A 7 -6.45 0.83 6.70
C LEU A 7 -5.44 -0.23 7.16
N TRP A 8 -5.89 -1.48 7.31
CA TRP A 8 -5.07 -2.56 7.85
C TRP A 8 -5.18 -3.84 7.03
N THR A 9 -4.04 -4.30 6.53
CA THR A 9 -3.92 -5.48 5.66
C THR A 9 -3.10 -6.61 6.30
N GLY A 10 -2.69 -6.46 7.56
CA GLY A 10 -1.68 -7.32 8.19
C GLY A 10 -0.25 -7.07 7.66
N GLY A 11 -0.05 -6.03 6.85
CA GLY A 11 1.26 -5.57 6.38
C GLY A 11 2.10 -4.93 7.48
N TRP A 12 3.40 -4.74 7.21
CA TRP A 12 4.34 -4.15 8.17
C TRP A 12 3.90 -2.76 8.63
N ASP A 13 3.70 -1.83 7.71
CA ASP A 13 3.47 -0.41 8.02
C ASP A 13 2.15 -0.23 8.79
N SER A 14 1.05 -0.79 8.26
CA SER A 14 -0.26 -0.73 8.91
C SER A 14 -0.30 -1.44 10.27
N THR A 15 0.47 -2.53 10.45
CA THR A 15 0.51 -3.23 11.74
C THR A 15 1.35 -2.47 12.76
N PHE A 16 2.46 -1.85 12.34
CA PHE A 16 3.19 -0.95 13.22
C PHE A 16 2.29 0.17 13.73
N ARG A 17 1.52 0.80 12.82
CA ARG A 17 0.59 1.86 13.22
C ARG A 17 -0.49 1.35 14.16
N LEU A 18 -1.10 0.20 13.85
CA LEU A 18 -2.08 -0.47 14.70
C LEU A 18 -1.55 -0.69 16.13
N LEU A 19 -0.35 -1.27 16.26
CA LEU A 19 0.25 -1.56 17.56
C LEU A 19 0.61 -0.28 18.32
N THR A 20 1.07 0.76 17.62
CA THR A 20 1.35 2.07 18.22
C THR A 20 0.07 2.71 18.77
N LEU A 21 -1.02 2.71 17.99
CA LEU A 21 -2.34 3.19 18.43
C LEU A 21 -2.81 2.46 19.69
N LEU A 22 -2.76 1.12 19.67
CA LEU A 22 -3.32 0.30 20.73
C LEU A 22 -2.47 0.30 22.01
N LEU A 23 -1.15 0.18 21.88
CA LEU A 23 -0.24 -0.04 23.00
C LEU A 23 0.33 1.25 23.59
N ARG A 24 0.59 2.27 22.76
CA ARG A 24 1.25 3.51 23.18
C ARG A 24 0.26 4.67 23.34
N GLU A 25 -0.59 4.86 22.35
CA GLU A 25 -1.59 5.94 22.36
C GLU A 25 -2.88 5.54 23.09
N GLN A 26 -3.08 4.24 23.31
CA GLN A 26 -4.27 3.67 23.97
C GLN A 26 -5.59 4.08 23.29
N HIS A 27 -5.55 4.25 21.97
CA HIS A 27 -6.72 4.59 21.16
C HIS A 27 -7.53 3.35 20.78
N GLU A 28 -8.84 3.52 20.65
CA GLU A 28 -9.70 2.55 19.96
C GLU A 28 -9.44 2.61 18.46
N VAL A 29 -9.43 1.46 17.80
CA VAL A 29 -9.15 1.34 16.37
C VAL A 29 -10.24 0.56 15.67
N GLN A 30 -10.75 1.11 14.56
CA GLN A 30 -11.63 0.44 13.62
C GLN A 30 -10.82 0.08 12.36
N PRO A 31 -10.46 -1.20 12.16
CA PRO A 31 -9.71 -1.60 10.98
C PRO A 31 -10.62 -1.72 9.75
N TYR A 32 -10.10 -1.31 8.60
CA TYR A 32 -10.71 -1.43 7.29
C TYR A 32 -9.80 -2.22 6.35
N TYR A 33 -10.36 -3.22 5.66
CA TYR A 33 -9.67 -4.03 4.69
C TYR A 33 -10.47 -4.08 3.38
N ILE A 34 -9.95 -3.43 2.33
CA ILE A 34 -10.60 -3.40 1.02
C ILE A 34 -9.94 -4.43 0.11
N LEU A 35 -10.75 -5.33 -0.44
CA LEU A 35 -10.31 -6.46 -1.24
C LEU A 35 -10.45 -6.15 -2.74
N ASP A 36 -9.32 -5.99 -3.42
CA ASP A 36 -9.26 -6.08 -4.88
C ASP A 36 -9.12 -7.55 -5.31
N SER A 37 -10.28 -8.17 -5.54
CA SER A 37 -10.41 -9.57 -5.92
C SER A 37 -9.81 -9.91 -7.30
N LEU A 38 -9.38 -8.93 -8.10
CA LEU A 38 -8.78 -9.15 -9.42
C LEU A 38 -7.25 -9.17 -9.37
N HIS A 39 -6.61 -8.38 -8.51
CA HIS A 39 -5.15 -8.21 -8.53
C HIS A 39 -4.38 -8.92 -7.39
N TYR A 40 -5.03 -9.22 -6.26
CA TYR A 40 -4.33 -9.67 -5.03
C TYR A 40 -4.66 -11.09 -4.55
N ARG A 41 -5.44 -11.89 -5.31
CA ARG A 41 -5.88 -13.24 -4.88
C ARG A 41 -4.82 -14.15 -4.25
N PRO A 42 -3.58 -14.25 -4.78
CA PRO A 42 -2.61 -15.18 -4.20
C PRO A 42 -2.10 -14.78 -2.80
N ALA A 43 -2.31 -13.52 -2.39
CA ALA A 43 -1.84 -13.00 -1.10
C ALA A 43 -2.93 -12.98 -0.03
N VAL A 44 -4.20 -12.82 -0.40
CA VAL A 44 -5.34 -12.68 0.53
C VAL A 44 -5.37 -13.74 1.62
N PRO A 45 -5.19 -15.06 1.36
CA PRO A 45 -5.16 -16.05 2.43
C PRO A 45 -4.06 -15.81 3.46
N ALA A 46 -2.88 -15.39 3.01
CA ALA A 46 -1.74 -15.12 3.88
C ALA A 46 -1.87 -13.77 4.63
N GLU A 47 -2.49 -12.77 4.02
CA GLU A 47 -2.84 -11.49 4.67
C GLU A 47 -3.86 -11.72 5.79
N ARG A 48 -4.95 -12.45 5.52
CA ARG A 48 -5.95 -12.82 6.53
C ARG A 48 -5.35 -13.66 7.65
N GLU A 49 -4.49 -14.61 7.31
CA GLU A 49 -3.79 -15.40 8.31
C GLU A 49 -2.88 -14.53 9.20
N ALA A 50 -2.14 -13.58 8.60
CA ALA A 50 -1.34 -12.63 9.37
C ALA A 50 -2.21 -11.77 10.30
N MET A 51 -3.32 -11.19 9.80
CA MET A 51 -4.26 -10.43 10.62
C MET A 51 -4.81 -11.26 11.79
N ARG A 52 -5.17 -12.52 11.54
CA ARG A 52 -5.64 -13.46 12.57
C ARG A 52 -4.56 -13.74 13.63
N LEU A 53 -3.34 -14.05 13.20
CA LEU A 53 -2.21 -14.32 14.10
C LEU A 53 -1.83 -13.09 14.94
N ILE A 54 -1.86 -11.89 14.34
CA ILE A 54 -1.61 -10.63 15.04
C ILE A 54 -2.68 -10.39 16.12
N ARG A 55 -3.97 -10.56 15.80
CA ARG A 55 -5.06 -10.46 16.80
C ARG A 55 -4.89 -11.45 17.95
N GLN A 56 -4.51 -12.69 17.65
CA GLN A 56 -4.26 -13.71 18.68
C GLN A 56 -3.06 -13.35 19.57
N ALA A 57 -1.98 -12.87 18.97
CA ALA A 57 -0.82 -12.41 19.72
C ALA A 57 -1.18 -11.21 20.61
N LEU A 58 -1.97 -10.27 20.09
CA LEU A 58 -2.43 -9.12 20.85
C LEU A 58 -3.27 -9.53 22.06
N LEU A 59 -4.26 -10.40 21.87
CA LEU A 59 -5.10 -10.92 22.95
C LEU A 59 -4.29 -11.68 24.01
N LYS A 60 -3.27 -12.43 23.59
CA LYS A 60 -2.40 -13.20 24.48
C LYS A 60 -1.47 -12.31 25.31
N HIS A 61 -0.88 -11.29 24.70
CA HIS A 61 0.18 -10.50 25.32
C HIS A 61 -0.31 -9.22 25.98
N TRP A 62 -1.37 -8.60 25.45
CA TRP A 62 -1.96 -7.34 25.90
C TRP A 62 -3.50 -7.39 25.79
N PRO A 63 -4.18 -8.23 26.60
CA PRO A 63 -5.63 -8.38 26.57
C PRO A 63 -6.36 -7.03 26.77
N GLU A 64 -5.82 -6.15 27.59
CA GLU A 64 -6.34 -4.79 27.83
C GLU A 64 -6.20 -3.87 26.60
N ALA A 65 -5.28 -4.16 25.69
CA ALA A 65 -5.18 -3.45 24.42
C ALA A 65 -6.04 -4.10 23.33
N ALA A 66 -6.21 -5.41 23.38
CA ALA A 66 -7.03 -6.14 22.42
C ALA A 66 -8.50 -5.70 22.43
N VAL A 67 -9.05 -5.28 23.58
CA VAL A 67 -10.43 -4.76 23.65
C VAL A 67 -10.64 -3.45 22.90
N ARG A 68 -9.57 -2.69 22.62
CA ARG A 68 -9.61 -1.45 21.82
C ARG A 68 -9.58 -1.72 20.32
N LEU A 69 -9.40 -2.97 19.90
CA LEU A 69 -9.36 -3.36 18.51
C LEU A 69 -10.71 -3.95 18.07
N ALA A 70 -11.50 -3.15 17.35
CA ALA A 70 -12.77 -3.61 16.78
C ALA A 70 -12.57 -4.71 15.72
N ASP A 71 -13.67 -5.37 15.33
CA ASP A 71 -13.67 -6.30 14.19
C ASP A 71 -13.30 -5.56 12.90
N THR A 72 -12.60 -6.25 12.00
CA THR A 72 -12.20 -5.66 10.71
C THR A 72 -13.43 -5.51 9.82
N ILE A 73 -13.70 -4.30 9.34
CA ILE A 73 -14.69 -4.06 8.29
C ILE A 73 -14.04 -4.44 6.95
N GLU A 74 -14.57 -5.49 6.33
CA GLU A 74 -14.14 -5.93 5.00
C GLU A 74 -15.09 -5.39 3.91
N CYS A 75 -14.54 -4.94 2.79
CA CYS A 75 -15.31 -4.46 1.63
C CYS A 75 -14.70 -5.00 0.34
N GLN A 76 -15.51 -5.53 -0.59
CA GLN A 76 -14.99 -5.84 -1.92
C GLN A 76 -14.89 -4.55 -2.74
N LEU A 77 -13.82 -4.40 -3.51
CA LEU A 77 -13.66 -3.28 -4.44
C LEU A 77 -14.85 -3.17 -5.43
N ALA A 78 -15.45 -4.30 -5.79
CA ALA A 78 -16.63 -4.35 -6.65
C ALA A 78 -17.89 -3.73 -6.02
N ASP A 79 -17.92 -3.60 -4.69
CA ASP A 79 -19.04 -3.00 -3.94
C ASP A 79 -18.82 -1.49 -3.71
N ILE A 80 -17.71 -0.92 -4.19
CA ILE A 80 -17.43 0.51 -4.12
C ILE A 80 -17.95 1.18 -5.38
N GLU A 81 -18.91 2.07 -5.21
CA GLU A 81 -19.56 2.80 -6.29
C GLU A 81 -18.54 3.61 -7.11
N ALA A 82 -18.86 3.80 -8.39
CA ALA A 82 -18.05 4.65 -9.25
C ALA A 82 -18.17 6.13 -8.82
N ASP A 83 -17.04 6.83 -8.78
CA ASP A 83 -16.98 8.26 -8.49
C ASP A 83 -16.14 8.95 -9.57
N THR A 84 -16.84 9.58 -10.52
CA THR A 84 -16.19 10.28 -11.64
C THR A 84 -15.31 11.45 -11.19
N GLU A 85 -15.60 12.07 -10.04
CA GLU A 85 -14.82 13.18 -9.52
C GLU A 85 -13.48 12.67 -8.96
N THR A 86 -13.55 11.66 -8.09
CA THR A 86 -12.36 11.00 -7.53
C THR A 86 -11.48 10.42 -8.63
N GLN A 87 -12.08 9.78 -9.64
CA GLN A 87 -11.36 9.27 -10.80
C GLN A 87 -10.61 10.39 -11.55
N ARG A 88 -11.23 11.55 -11.77
CA ARG A 88 -10.57 12.70 -12.42
C ARG A 88 -9.39 13.23 -11.61
N TYR A 89 -9.50 13.31 -10.28
CA TYR A 89 -8.38 13.71 -9.43
C TYR A 89 -7.21 12.73 -9.55
N TYR A 90 -7.50 11.42 -9.54
CA TYR A 90 -6.50 10.38 -9.74
C TYR A 90 -5.81 10.48 -11.11
N GLU A 91 -6.57 10.63 -12.19
CA GLU A 91 -6.03 10.77 -13.55
C GLU A 91 -5.12 12.00 -13.68
N ARG A 92 -5.49 13.13 -13.06
CA ARG A 92 -4.65 14.33 -13.01
C ARG A 92 -3.38 14.10 -12.20
N CYS A 93 -3.45 13.34 -11.09
CA CYS A 93 -2.27 12.98 -10.31
C CYS A 93 -1.28 12.13 -11.12
N LEU A 94 -1.77 11.19 -11.96
CA LEU A 94 -0.93 10.37 -12.82
C LEU A 94 -0.12 11.17 -13.85
N ALA A 95 -0.58 12.37 -14.22
CA ALA A 95 0.17 13.28 -15.08
C ALA A 95 1.35 13.96 -14.37
N ILE A 96 1.31 14.05 -13.03
CA ILE A 96 2.36 14.64 -12.20
C ILE A 96 3.39 13.58 -11.82
N GLY A 97 2.94 12.38 -11.44
CA GLY A 97 3.80 11.27 -11.09
C GLY A 97 3.05 9.96 -10.93
N PHE A 98 3.79 8.86 -11.01
CA PHE A 98 3.17 7.54 -10.91
C PHE A 98 2.69 7.26 -9.48
N ILE A 99 1.39 6.99 -9.34
CA ILE A 99 0.77 6.44 -8.13
C ILE A 99 0.05 5.13 -8.43
N GLY A 100 -0.07 4.30 -7.40
CA GLY A 100 -0.86 3.08 -7.48
C GLY A 100 -2.36 3.39 -7.56
N GLY A 101 -3.10 2.61 -8.35
CA GLY A 101 -4.56 2.72 -8.45
C GLY A 101 -5.30 2.51 -7.14
N GLN A 102 -4.62 1.97 -6.11
CA GLN A 102 -5.22 1.78 -4.80
C GLN A 102 -5.73 3.08 -4.16
N TYR A 103 -5.02 4.19 -4.37
CA TYR A 103 -5.39 5.45 -3.73
C TYR A 103 -6.71 6.01 -4.28
N GLU A 104 -7.04 5.71 -5.53
CA GLU A 104 -8.30 6.11 -6.15
C GLU A 104 -9.48 5.44 -5.45
N TRP A 105 -9.52 4.11 -5.39
CA TRP A 105 -10.65 3.43 -4.79
C TRP A 105 -10.68 3.52 -3.27
N LEU A 106 -9.54 3.73 -2.59
CA LEU A 106 -9.51 4.07 -1.17
C LEU A 106 -10.21 5.41 -0.90
N ALA A 107 -9.94 6.41 -1.75
CA ALA A 107 -10.56 7.72 -1.64
C ALA A 107 -12.06 7.66 -1.93
N ARG A 108 -12.48 6.89 -2.95
CA ARG A 108 -13.90 6.62 -3.22
C ARG A 108 -14.59 6.00 -2.01
N TYR A 109 -13.98 4.98 -1.41
CA TYR A 109 -14.52 4.31 -0.22
C TYR A 109 -14.75 5.31 0.92
N CYS A 110 -13.74 6.12 1.24
CA CYS A 110 -13.87 7.11 2.31
C CYS A 110 -15.00 8.11 2.02
N ARG A 111 -15.12 8.59 0.79
CA ARG A 111 -16.19 9.52 0.38
C ARG A 111 -17.58 8.89 0.45
N GLN A 112 -17.74 7.68 -0.09
CA GLN A 112 -19.00 6.94 -0.09
C GLN A 112 -19.53 6.70 1.32
N HIS A 113 -18.63 6.46 2.28
CA HIS A 113 -18.98 6.17 3.67
C HIS A 113 -18.86 7.36 4.61
N GLY A 114 -18.56 8.57 4.10
CA GLY A 114 -18.38 9.77 4.93
C GLY A 114 -17.25 9.65 5.97
N ILE A 115 -16.22 8.86 5.68
CA ILE A 115 -15.08 8.65 6.58
C ILE A 115 -14.07 9.77 6.38
N GLU A 116 -13.87 10.54 7.44
CA GLU A 116 -12.78 11.49 7.56
C GLU A 116 -11.70 10.94 8.47
N GLY A 117 -10.44 11.35 8.23
CA GLY A 117 -9.33 11.00 9.11
C GLY A 117 -8.83 9.56 8.97
N MET A 118 -9.14 8.86 7.87
CA MET A 118 -8.68 7.50 7.62
C MET A 118 -7.15 7.43 7.66
N GLU A 119 -6.58 6.67 8.60
CA GLU A 119 -5.13 6.54 8.69
C GLU A 119 -4.60 5.61 7.59
N LEU A 120 -3.69 6.17 6.78
CA LEU A 120 -3.03 5.51 5.68
C LEU A 120 -1.51 5.53 5.93
N SER A 121 -0.91 4.35 5.91
CA SER A 121 0.50 4.14 6.31
C SER A 121 1.52 4.47 5.21
N ILE A 122 1.40 5.64 4.56
CA ILE A 122 2.46 6.16 3.68
C ILE A 122 3.67 6.52 4.54
N HIS A 123 4.84 6.02 4.17
CA HIS A 123 6.08 6.20 4.93
C HIS A 123 7.20 6.89 4.12
N ARG A 124 8.35 7.13 4.76
CA ARG A 124 9.43 7.98 4.19
C ARG A 124 9.93 7.56 2.80
N ASP A 125 9.96 6.26 2.55
CA ASP A 125 10.55 5.68 1.35
C ASP A 125 9.48 5.31 0.30
N ASP A 126 8.20 5.62 0.56
CA ASP A 126 7.11 5.40 -0.39
C ASP A 126 7.12 6.42 -1.52
N LYS A 127 6.89 5.94 -2.74
CA LYS A 127 6.74 6.82 -3.92
C LYS A 127 5.56 7.78 -3.82
N ALA A 128 4.49 7.37 -3.13
CA ALA A 128 3.33 8.24 -2.94
C ALA A 128 3.68 9.47 -2.09
N ARG A 129 4.67 9.36 -1.19
CA ARG A 129 5.16 10.49 -0.40
C ARG A 129 5.75 11.59 -1.27
N GLU A 130 6.46 11.24 -2.34
CA GLU A 130 7.09 12.21 -3.26
C GLU A 130 6.05 13.19 -3.85
N LEU A 131 4.83 12.74 -4.08
CA LEU A 131 3.75 13.60 -4.57
C LEU A 131 3.12 14.49 -3.50
N LEU A 132 3.16 14.05 -2.24
CA LEU A 132 2.48 14.70 -1.12
C LEU A 132 3.40 15.62 -0.31
N VAL A 133 4.71 15.56 -0.51
CA VAL A 133 5.70 16.25 0.33
C VAL A 133 5.50 17.77 0.41
N GLU A 134 5.02 18.39 -0.68
CA GLU A 134 4.72 19.83 -0.76
C GLU A 134 3.39 20.21 -0.11
N LEU A 135 2.46 19.24 -0.05
CA LEU A 135 1.08 19.43 0.40
C LEU A 135 0.89 19.13 1.88
N ILE A 136 1.74 18.28 2.45
CA ILE A 136 1.64 17.90 3.86
C ILE A 136 1.85 19.13 4.76
N GLY A 137 1.01 19.25 5.77
CA GLY A 137 1.03 20.35 6.72
C GLY A 137 2.27 20.35 7.62
N PRO A 138 2.45 21.39 8.43
CA PRO A 138 3.59 21.52 9.34
C PRO A 138 3.71 20.38 10.36
N ASP A 139 2.57 19.80 10.77
CA ASP A 139 2.49 18.66 11.68
C ASP A 139 2.90 17.32 11.03
N ARG A 140 3.11 17.32 9.70
CA ARG A 140 3.46 16.14 8.90
C ARG A 140 2.46 14.99 9.03
N TYR A 141 1.23 15.29 9.44
CA TYR A 141 0.17 14.30 9.75
C TYR A 141 -0.99 14.39 8.76
N GLN A 142 -1.31 15.58 8.27
CA GLN A 142 -2.41 15.79 7.31
C GLN A 142 -2.03 16.80 6.24
N LEU A 143 -2.79 16.84 5.14
CA LEU A 143 -2.56 17.84 4.10
C LEU A 143 -2.99 19.24 4.57
N ASP A 144 -2.27 20.26 4.12
CA ASP A 144 -2.58 21.67 4.39
C ASP A 144 -3.75 22.13 3.51
N ALA A 145 -4.81 22.64 4.16
CA ALA A 145 -6.04 23.08 3.51
C ALA A 145 -5.83 24.22 2.49
N ARG A 146 -4.69 24.93 2.55
CA ARG A 146 -4.33 25.94 1.54
C ARG A 146 -4.22 25.36 0.12
N PHE A 147 -4.06 24.04 -0.01
CA PHE A 147 -3.98 23.34 -1.30
C PHE A 147 -5.34 22.81 -1.79
N ALA A 148 -6.46 23.22 -1.18
CA ALA A 148 -7.79 22.91 -1.69
C ALA A 148 -7.92 23.24 -3.19
N GLY A 149 -8.48 22.31 -3.96
CA GLY A 149 -8.56 22.37 -5.42
C GLY A 149 -7.37 21.75 -6.18
N ASP A 150 -6.23 21.48 -5.53
CA ASP A 150 -5.16 20.66 -6.12
C ASP A 150 -5.64 19.20 -6.20
N CYS A 151 -5.42 18.53 -7.33
CA CYS A 151 -5.89 17.14 -7.50
C CYS A 151 -5.27 16.16 -6.49
N ARG A 152 -4.03 16.41 -6.06
CA ARG A 152 -3.36 15.63 -5.02
C ARG A 152 -4.02 15.86 -3.67
N TYR A 153 -4.38 17.11 -3.36
CA TYR A 153 -5.12 17.42 -2.14
C TYR A 153 -6.49 16.75 -2.14
N GLU A 154 -7.28 16.94 -3.20
CA GLU A 154 -8.64 16.41 -3.28
C GLU A 154 -8.70 14.88 -3.21
N LEU A 155 -7.72 14.19 -3.81
CA LEU A 155 -7.62 12.74 -3.76
C LEU A 155 -7.28 12.22 -2.35
N PHE A 156 -6.49 12.97 -1.58
CA PHE A 156 -5.88 12.48 -0.35
C PHE A 156 -6.39 13.15 0.94
N LYS A 157 -7.25 14.19 0.86
CA LYS A 157 -7.71 15.00 2.01
C LYS A 157 -8.45 14.23 3.11
N THR A 158 -9.05 13.09 2.77
CA THR A 158 -9.75 12.22 3.73
C THR A 158 -8.80 11.41 4.59
N PHE A 159 -7.51 11.31 4.23
CA PHE A 159 -6.53 10.50 4.94
C PHE A 159 -5.71 11.28 5.96
N ARG A 160 -5.07 10.53 6.86
CA ARG A 160 -3.99 10.98 7.75
C ARG A 160 -2.77 10.09 7.56
N PHE A 161 -1.58 10.65 7.77
CA PHE A 161 -0.28 10.06 7.41
C PHE A 161 0.64 9.97 8.63
N PRO A 162 0.29 9.21 9.68
CA PRO A 162 1.08 9.14 10.92
C PRO A 162 2.52 8.65 10.73
N LEU A 163 2.81 7.97 9.62
CA LEU A 163 4.13 7.39 9.35
C LEU A 163 4.95 8.19 8.33
N PHE A 164 4.49 9.38 7.91
CA PHE A 164 4.97 10.09 6.71
C PHE A 164 6.49 10.29 6.64
N ASP A 165 7.15 10.50 7.79
CA ASP A 165 8.60 10.70 7.88
C ASP A 165 9.37 9.54 8.51
N MET A 166 8.68 8.43 8.80
CA MET A 166 9.29 7.25 9.41
C MET A 166 9.76 6.24 8.36
N THR A 167 10.91 5.62 8.59
CA THR A 167 11.38 4.46 7.81
C THR A 167 11.00 3.15 8.45
N LYS A 168 10.96 2.08 7.67
CA LYS A 168 10.80 0.71 8.17
C LYS A 168 11.82 0.31 9.23
N ARG A 169 13.06 0.80 9.14
CA ARG A 169 14.09 0.59 10.17
C ARG A 169 13.79 1.32 11.47
N GLN A 170 13.29 2.56 11.40
CA GLN A 170 12.82 3.27 12.59
C GLN A 170 11.61 2.54 13.19
N MET A 171 10.66 2.07 12.38
CA MET A 171 9.54 1.25 12.87
C MET A 171 10.04 0.00 13.60
N GLN A 172 11.05 -0.70 13.06
CA GLN A 172 11.65 -1.87 13.70
C GLN A 172 12.31 -1.50 15.04
N ALA A 173 13.08 -0.41 15.08
CA ALA A 173 13.73 0.04 16.31
C ALA A 173 12.70 0.41 17.39
N GLU A 174 11.64 1.12 17.01
CA GLU A 174 10.55 1.48 17.91
C GLU A 174 9.74 0.26 18.37
N ALA A 175 9.49 -0.71 17.49
CA ALA A 175 8.81 -1.96 17.86
C ALA A 175 9.63 -2.78 18.87
N ARG A 176 10.96 -2.79 18.72
CA ARG A 176 11.86 -3.42 19.70
C ARG A 176 11.85 -2.69 21.03
N ALA A 177 11.96 -1.36 21.00
CA ALA A 177 11.93 -0.54 22.22
C ALA A 177 10.58 -0.64 22.95
N GLY A 178 9.48 -0.76 22.21
CA GLY A 178 8.13 -0.94 22.74
C GLY A 178 7.74 -2.39 23.07
N GLY A 179 8.63 -3.36 22.86
CA GLY A 179 8.39 -4.76 23.23
C GLY A 179 7.41 -5.53 22.33
N PHE A 180 7.12 -5.05 21.11
CA PHE A 180 6.17 -5.69 20.19
C PHE A 180 6.80 -6.14 18.85
N ASP A 181 8.13 -6.19 18.74
CA ASP A 181 8.85 -6.67 17.55
C ASP A 181 8.48 -8.14 17.19
N GLU A 182 8.21 -8.99 18.18
CA GLU A 182 7.77 -10.38 17.89
C GLU A 182 6.42 -10.43 17.16
N VAL A 183 5.49 -9.53 17.48
CA VAL A 183 4.21 -9.42 16.75
C VAL A 183 4.44 -8.87 15.35
N MET A 184 5.37 -7.93 15.18
CA MET A 184 5.75 -7.40 13.87
C MET A 184 6.28 -8.48 12.91
N LYS A 185 6.90 -9.54 13.44
CA LYS A 185 7.36 -10.69 12.62
C LYS A 185 6.23 -11.52 12.03
N LEU A 186 5.01 -11.43 12.58
CA LEU A 186 3.81 -12.12 12.06
C LEU A 186 3.22 -11.45 10.81
N THR A 187 3.64 -10.22 10.50
CA THR A 187 3.10 -9.45 9.36
C THR A 187 3.40 -10.11 8.01
N TRP A 188 2.58 -9.82 7.00
CA TRP A 188 2.73 -10.38 5.66
C TRP A 188 2.91 -9.30 4.59
N PHE A 189 3.76 -9.55 3.60
CA PHE A 189 4.02 -8.60 2.51
C PHE A 189 4.00 -9.24 1.11
N CYS A 190 4.15 -10.56 1.00
CA CYS A 190 4.41 -11.19 -0.29
C CYS A 190 3.14 -11.38 -1.13
N HIS A 191 3.09 -10.78 -2.32
CA HIS A 191 1.93 -10.93 -3.22
C HIS A 191 1.79 -12.32 -3.85
N ARG A 192 2.87 -13.11 -3.90
CA ARG A 192 2.91 -14.39 -4.63
C ARG A 192 3.65 -15.47 -3.84
N PRO A 193 3.13 -15.88 -2.67
CA PRO A 193 3.78 -16.87 -1.82
C PRO A 193 4.19 -18.11 -2.59
N ARG A 194 5.34 -18.69 -2.22
CA ARG A 194 5.77 -20.01 -2.70
C ARG A 194 5.86 -20.94 -1.50
N ARG A 195 5.03 -21.98 -1.48
CA ARG A 195 4.95 -22.94 -0.36
C ARG A 195 4.75 -22.22 0.99
N GLY A 196 3.84 -21.25 1.03
CA GLY A 196 3.56 -20.44 2.23
C GLY A 196 4.64 -19.42 2.61
N GLN A 197 5.72 -19.27 1.83
CA GLN A 197 6.82 -18.36 2.17
C GLN A 197 6.97 -17.20 1.17
N PRO A 198 7.54 -16.05 1.58
CA PRO A 198 7.84 -14.94 0.70
C PRO A 198 8.68 -15.34 -0.53
N CYS A 199 8.26 -14.87 -1.71
CA CYS A 199 8.82 -15.37 -2.96
C CYS A 199 10.18 -14.78 -3.31
N GLY A 200 10.54 -13.60 -2.79
CA GLY A 200 11.78 -12.90 -3.09
C GLY A 200 11.81 -12.13 -4.41
N THR A 201 10.74 -12.17 -5.22
CA THR A 201 10.76 -11.57 -6.58
C THR A 201 9.58 -10.68 -6.92
N CYS A 202 8.51 -10.66 -6.12
CA CYS A 202 7.44 -9.67 -6.26
C CYS A 202 7.87 -8.31 -5.69
N ASN A 203 7.27 -7.21 -6.15
CA ASN A 203 7.65 -5.85 -5.72
C ASN A 203 7.74 -5.69 -4.19
N PRO A 204 6.76 -6.15 -3.38
CA PRO A 204 6.91 -6.07 -1.93
C PRO A 204 8.13 -6.82 -1.39
N CYS A 205 8.42 -8.03 -1.87
CA CYS A 205 9.62 -8.76 -1.44
C CYS A 205 10.91 -8.02 -1.80
N ILE A 206 10.90 -7.33 -2.95
CA ILE A 206 12.03 -6.54 -3.41
C ILE A 206 12.24 -5.35 -2.49
N TYR A 207 11.19 -4.58 -2.23
CA TYR A 207 11.25 -3.42 -1.34
C TYR A 207 11.63 -3.82 0.08
N THR A 208 11.04 -4.88 0.64
CA THR A 208 11.43 -5.41 1.95
C THR A 208 12.95 -5.69 2.06
N ILE A 209 13.57 -6.23 1.00
CA ILE A 209 15.02 -6.44 0.99
C ILE A 209 15.78 -5.11 0.88
N GLU A 210 15.37 -4.23 -0.04
CA GLU A 210 16.03 -2.95 -0.34
C GLU A 210 15.92 -1.93 0.82
N GLU A 211 14.83 -1.96 1.59
CA GLU A 211 14.58 -1.14 2.78
C GLU A 211 15.25 -1.72 4.05
N GLY A 212 15.97 -2.84 3.90
CA GLY A 212 16.82 -3.39 4.94
C GLY A 212 16.13 -4.33 5.93
N LEU A 213 14.99 -4.93 5.56
CA LEU A 213 14.28 -6.00 6.28
C LEU A 213 14.42 -7.35 5.56
N GLY A 214 15.55 -7.58 4.89
CA GLY A 214 15.78 -8.75 4.04
C GLY A 214 15.77 -10.09 4.80
N GLU A 215 16.01 -10.10 6.11
CA GLU A 215 15.91 -11.27 6.99
C GLU A 215 14.51 -11.90 6.99
N ARG A 216 13.48 -11.12 6.64
CA ARG A 216 12.09 -11.57 6.53
C ARG A 216 11.82 -12.39 5.28
N VAL A 217 12.77 -12.42 4.33
CA VAL A 217 12.69 -13.26 3.13
C VAL A 217 13.55 -14.51 3.35
N PRO A 218 13.00 -15.73 3.15
CA PRO A 218 13.75 -16.95 3.37
C PRO A 218 14.99 -17.01 2.47
N PRO A 219 16.05 -17.76 2.84
CA PRO A 219 17.28 -17.87 2.03
C PRO A 219 17.01 -18.22 0.55
N SER A 220 16.06 -19.12 0.28
CA SER A 220 15.68 -19.47 -1.10
C SER A 220 15.06 -18.28 -1.87
N GLY A 221 14.33 -17.41 -1.19
CA GLY A 221 13.78 -16.17 -1.75
C GLY A 221 14.85 -15.12 -2.00
N ARG A 222 15.79 -14.95 -1.06
CA ARG A 222 16.95 -14.07 -1.24
C ARG A 222 17.83 -14.52 -2.41
N LEU A 223 18.04 -15.82 -2.58
CA LEU A 223 18.73 -16.36 -3.75
C LEU A 223 18.00 -15.98 -5.05
N ARG A 224 16.67 -16.16 -5.11
CA ARG A 224 15.87 -15.74 -6.28
C ARG A 224 15.93 -14.23 -6.54
N TYR A 225 15.97 -13.41 -5.48
CA TYR A 225 16.20 -11.96 -5.59
C TYR A 225 17.55 -11.69 -6.27
N HIS A 226 18.64 -12.32 -5.82
CA HIS A 226 19.97 -12.10 -6.39
C HIS A 226 20.15 -12.70 -7.79
N LEU A 227 19.40 -13.74 -8.15
CA LEU A 227 19.43 -14.35 -9.49
C LEU A 227 18.44 -13.69 -10.47
N ARG A 228 17.68 -12.68 -10.06
CA ARG A 228 16.69 -12.04 -10.93
C ARG A 228 17.39 -11.31 -12.10
N ILE A 229 17.05 -11.69 -13.33
CA ILE A 229 17.57 -11.05 -14.55
C ILE A 229 16.56 -9.99 -15.05
N VAL A 230 15.28 -10.35 -15.16
CA VAL A 230 14.23 -9.49 -15.73
C VAL A 230 14.00 -8.19 -14.95
N PRO A 231 13.97 -8.15 -13.61
CA PRO A 231 13.85 -6.90 -12.86
C PRO A 231 15.09 -6.01 -12.98
N ARG A 232 16.28 -6.60 -13.16
CA ARG A 232 17.51 -5.82 -13.42
C ARG A 232 17.45 -5.17 -14.79
N ILE A 233 16.95 -5.87 -15.81
CA ILE A 233 16.70 -5.30 -17.13
C ILE A 233 15.63 -4.19 -17.05
N ARG A 234 14.50 -4.40 -16.36
CA ARG A 234 13.48 -3.34 -16.19
C ARG A 234 13.98 -2.14 -15.40
N HIS A 235 14.77 -2.34 -14.35
CA HIS A 235 15.34 -1.25 -13.56
C HIS A 235 16.42 -0.49 -14.36
N TRP A 236 17.26 -1.21 -15.12
CA TRP A 236 18.20 -0.61 -16.07
C TRP A 236 17.47 0.17 -17.18
N LEU A 237 16.41 -0.38 -17.75
CA LEU A 237 15.54 0.31 -18.72
C LEU A 237 14.85 1.53 -18.09
N ALA A 238 14.43 1.47 -16.83
CA ALA A 238 13.80 2.60 -16.14
C ALA A 238 14.77 3.78 -15.92
N ARG A 239 16.09 3.55 -15.95
CA ARG A 239 17.13 4.59 -15.97
C ARG A 239 17.40 5.14 -17.39
N HIS A 240 16.76 4.58 -18.42
CA HIS A 240 16.84 5.01 -19.82
C HIS A 240 15.41 5.16 -20.40
N PRO A 241 14.71 6.27 -20.09
CA PRO A 241 13.28 6.47 -20.36
C PRO A 241 12.89 6.24 -21.83
N ASP A 242 13.74 6.66 -22.75
CA ASP A 242 13.52 6.51 -24.20
C ASP A 242 13.50 5.04 -24.64
N LEU A 243 14.38 4.22 -24.05
CA LEU A 243 14.48 2.80 -24.37
C LEU A 243 13.32 2.01 -23.75
N TYR A 244 12.93 2.35 -22.51
CA TYR A 244 11.76 1.76 -21.86
C TYR A 244 10.47 2.02 -22.65
N MET A 245 10.28 3.26 -23.14
CA MET A 245 9.11 3.61 -23.96
C MET A 245 9.10 2.89 -25.31
N ARG A 246 10.25 2.75 -25.98
CA ARG A 246 10.38 1.98 -27.23
C ARG A 246 10.06 0.50 -27.04
N VAL A 247 10.59 -0.12 -25.98
CA VAL A 247 10.32 -1.53 -25.64
C VAL A 247 8.84 -1.74 -25.29
N ARG A 248 8.23 -0.80 -24.55
CA ARG A 248 6.80 -0.85 -24.20
C ARG A 248 5.89 -0.66 -25.42
N ALA A 249 6.26 0.22 -26.35
CA ALA A 249 5.54 0.42 -27.61
C ALA A 249 5.61 -0.83 -28.51
N LEU A 250 6.79 -1.47 -28.60
CA LEU A 250 6.97 -2.72 -29.32
C LEU A 250 6.16 -3.87 -28.69
N TYR A 251 6.17 -3.97 -27.36
CA TYR A 251 5.37 -4.96 -26.63
C TYR A 251 3.85 -4.78 -26.86
N ARG A 252 3.36 -3.53 -26.92
CA ARG A 252 1.95 -3.26 -27.26
C ARG A 252 1.61 -3.67 -28.70
N ARG A 253 2.49 -3.40 -29.67
CA ARG A 253 2.31 -3.81 -31.08
C ARG A 253 2.28 -5.34 -31.25
N LEU A 254 3.05 -6.07 -30.43
CA LEU A 254 3.08 -7.52 -30.47
C LEU A 254 1.89 -8.18 -29.75
N ARG A 255 1.28 -7.52 -28.76
CA ARG A 255 0.14 -8.07 -27.99
C ARG A 255 -1.24 -7.66 -28.49
N HIS A 256 -1.35 -6.55 -29.21
CA HIS A 256 -2.56 -6.16 -29.92
C HIS A 256 -2.17 -5.86 -31.37
N PRO A 257 -2.15 -6.86 -32.27
CA PRO A 257 -2.19 -6.58 -33.69
C PRO A 257 -3.55 -5.91 -33.94
N SER A 258 -3.59 -4.58 -33.97
CA SER A 258 -4.82 -3.84 -34.23
C SER A 258 -5.39 -4.29 -35.56
N VAL A 259 -6.65 -4.73 -35.49
CA VAL A 259 -7.67 -4.76 -36.55
C VAL A 259 -7.30 -3.81 -37.70
N ALA A 260 -7.27 -4.36 -38.91
CA ALA A 260 -6.98 -3.63 -40.13
C ALA A 260 -7.89 -2.39 -40.28
N PRO A 261 -7.37 -1.26 -40.78
CA PRO A 261 -8.19 -0.09 -41.05
C PRO A 261 -9.25 -0.41 -42.14
N PRO A 262 -10.46 0.16 -42.07
CA PRO A 262 -11.46 -0.03 -43.12
C PRO A 262 -10.92 0.51 -44.44
N ARG A 263 -11.05 -0.28 -45.50
CA ARG A 263 -10.73 0.13 -46.88
C ARG A 263 -11.65 1.29 -47.27
N ALA A 264 -11.06 2.36 -47.79
CA ALA A 264 -11.80 3.46 -48.40
C ALA A 264 -12.67 2.95 -49.57
N PRO A 265 -13.87 3.52 -49.79
CA PRO A 265 -14.71 3.13 -50.92
C PRO A 265 -14.06 3.58 -52.22
N ALA A 266 -13.98 2.67 -53.19
CA ALA A 266 -13.56 2.99 -54.55
C ALA A 266 -14.67 3.78 -55.24
N THR A 267 -14.31 4.95 -55.77
CA THR A 267 -15.03 5.63 -56.85
C THR A 267 -14.73 4.95 -58.18
#